data_AF-A0A3D0SCR4-F1
#
_entry.id   AF-A0A3D0SCR4-F1
#
_cell.length_a   1.000
_cell.length_b   1.000
_cell.length_c   1.000
_cell.angle_alpha   90.00
_cell.angle_beta   90.00
_cell.angle_gamma   90.00
#
_symmetry.space_group_name_H-M   'P 1'
#
loop_
_entity.id
_entity.type
_entity.pdbx_description
1 polymer ?
#
loop_
_entity_poly.entity_id
_entity_poly.type
_entity_poly.pdbx_seq_one_letter_code
_entity_poly.pdbx_strand_id
1 'polypeptide(L)' 'MIIVTNSSEHPVRRAAIDFAPGENKFKDGELSAGKQAQISAHYQLKVVHVEDRPTETTAKQAKALETKA' A
#
# COMPACT_ATOMS: atom_id res chain seq x y z
N MET A 1 -0.55 5.04 11.04
CA MET A 1 0.35 5.05 9.87
C MET A 1 -0.47 4.82 8.63
N ILE A 2 -0.09 5.42 7.49
CA ILE A 2 -0.74 5.18 6.21
C ILE A 2 0.21 4.37 5.33
N ILE A 3 -0.27 3.25 4.79
CA ILE A 3 0.45 2.45 3.80
C ILE A 3 -0.27 2.62 2.47
N VAL A 4 0.48 3.00 1.43
CA VAL A 4 0.01 3.01 0.05
C VAL A 4 0.72 1.92 -0.72
N THR A 5 -0.02 0.91 -1.16
CA THR A 5 0.51 -0.17 -2.00
C THR A 5 0.34 0.19 -3.46
N ASN A 6 1.44 0.23 -4.21
CA ASN A 6 1.46 0.28 -5.66
C ASN A 6 1.62 -1.15 -6.22
N SER A 7 0.58 -1.65 -6.87
CA SER A 7 0.59 -2.98 -7.51
C SER A 7 1.21 -3.00 -8.91
N SER A 8 1.65 -1.84 -9.42
CA SER A 8 2.37 -1.74 -10.70
C SER A 8 3.84 -2.13 -10.56
N GLU A 9 4.42 -2.64 -11.65
CA GLU A 9 5.86 -2.90 -11.76
C GLU A 9 6.69 -1.62 -11.95
N HIS A 10 6.01 -0.47 -12.14
CA HIS A 10 6.62 0.82 -12.36
C HIS A 10 6.17 1.87 -11.34
N PRO A 11 6.98 2.91 -11.09
CA PRO A 11 6.57 4.02 -10.26
C PRO A 11 5.30 4.70 -10.80
N VAL A 12 4.34 4.99 -9.93
CA VAL A 12 3.11 5.70 -10.27
C VAL A 12 3.15 7.08 -9.63
N ARG A 13 2.96 8.14 -10.43
CA ARG A 13 2.90 9.50 -9.91
C ARG A 13 1.47 9.96 -9.68
N ARG A 14 1.13 10.36 -8.45
CA ARG A 14 -0.21 10.82 -8.07
C ARG A 14 -0.13 11.79 -6.90
N ALA A 15 -1.02 12.79 -6.83
CA ALA A 15 -1.06 13.76 -5.73
C ALA A 15 0.29 14.48 -5.47
N ALA A 16 1.08 14.69 -6.54
CA ALA A 16 2.46 15.20 -6.51
C ALA A 16 3.47 14.31 -5.74
N ILE A 17 3.19 13.02 -5.62
CA ILE A 17 4.05 12.00 -4.98
C ILE A 17 4.33 10.89 -6.00
N ASP A 18 5.57 10.41 -6.03
CA ASP A 18 5.97 9.23 -6.79
C ASP A 18 5.91 7.99 -5.89
N PHE A 19 5.04 7.04 -6.22
CA PHE A 19 4.86 5.78 -5.49
C PHE A 19 5.72 4.69 -6.13
N ALA A 20 6.75 4.22 -5.42
CA ALA A 20 7.55 3.08 -5.87
C ALA A 20 6.69 1.80 -5.93
N PRO A 21 7.03 0.82 -6.79
CA PRO A 21 6.41 -0.51 -6.75
C PRO A 21 6.44 -1.12 -5.34
N GLY A 22 5.32 -1.71 -4.89
CA GLY A 22 5.19 -2.28 -3.55
C GLY A 22 4.63 -1.31 -2.52
N GLU A 23 5.05 -1.43 -1.26
CA GLU A 23 4.50 -0.66 -0.14
C GLU A 23 5.26 0.64 0.09
N ASN A 24 4.52 1.75 0.11
CA ASN A 24 5.02 3.08 0.46
C ASN A 24 4.41 3.48 1.81
N LYS A 25 5.24 3.76 2.80
CA LYS A 25 4.81 4.06 4.18
C LYS A 25 4.86 5.57 4.42
N PHE A 26 3.78 6.12 4.98
CA PHE A 26 3.63 7.52 5.32
C PHE A 26 3.16 7.64 6.77
N LYS A 27 3.62 8.67 7.48
CA LYS A 27 3.12 8.98 8.82
C LYS A 27 1.69 9.51 8.74
N ASP A 28 0.94 9.36 9.83
CA ASP A 28 -0.38 10.01 9.92
C ASP A 28 -0.20 11.52 9.82
N GLY A 29 -1.00 12.16 8.96
CA GLY A 29 -0.92 13.59 8.68
C GLY A 29 0.00 13.99 7.51
N GLU A 30 0.89 13.12 7.01
CA GLU A 30 1.68 13.43 5.80
C GLU A 30 0.81 13.51 4.53
N LEU A 31 -0.20 12.64 4.47
CA LEU A 31 -1.20 12.65 3.41
C LEU A 31 -2.46 13.34 3.93
N SER A 32 -2.76 14.53 3.40
CA SER A 32 -4.03 15.20 3.66
C SER A 32 -5.20 14.40 3.05
N ALA A 33 -6.42 14.62 3.55
CA ALA A 33 -7.61 13.94 3.04
C ALA A 33 -7.78 14.08 1.51
N GLY A 34 -7.45 15.26 0.95
CA GLY A 34 -7.47 15.49 -0.49
C GLY A 34 -6.46 14.64 -1.27
N LYS A 35 -5.23 14.50 -0.75
CA LYS A 35 -4.22 13.61 -1.36
C LYS A 35 -4.65 12.16 -1.28
N GLN A 36 -5.17 11.72 -0.14
CA GLN A 36 -5.67 10.35 0.04
C GLN A 36 -6.79 10.04 -0.94
N ALA A 37 -7.75 10.94 -1.13
CA ALA A 37 -8.84 10.77 -2.10
C ALA A 37 -8.30 10.64 -3.54
N GLN A 38 -7.30 11.45 -3.91
CA GLN A 38 -6.67 11.35 -5.23
C GLN A 38 -5.93 10.03 -5.45
N ILE A 39 -5.29 9.50 -4.40
CA ILE A 39 -4.56 8.23 -4.43
C ILE A 39 -5.54 7.05 -4.52
N SER A 40 -6.57 7.02 -3.67
CA SER A 40 -7.60 5.96 -3.66
C SER A 40 -8.45 5.91 -4.92
N ALA A 41 -8.53 7.01 -5.68
CA ALA A 41 -9.19 7.03 -6.99
C ALA A 41 -8.37 6.36 -8.11
N HIS A 42 -7.14 5.92 -7.84
CA HIS A 42 -6.30 5.24 -8.82
C HIS A 42 -6.39 3.71 -8.68
N TYR A 43 -6.66 3.00 -9.77
CA TYR A 43 -6.90 1.56 -9.77
C TYR A 43 -5.69 0.70 -9.34
N GLN A 44 -4.46 1.23 -9.44
CA GLN A 44 -3.23 0.51 -9.03
C GLN A 44 -2.71 0.90 -7.65
N LEU A 45 -3.31 1.90 -7.00
CA LEU A 45 -2.87 2.38 -5.69
C LEU A 45 -3.92 2.03 -4.64
N LYS A 46 -3.50 1.36 -3.57
CA LYS A 46 -4.37 1.00 -2.46
C LYS A 46 -3.90 1.69 -1.19
N VAL A 47 -4.75 2.55 -0.62
CA VAL A 47 -4.50 3.21 0.66
C VAL A 47 -5.05 2.36 1.79
N VAL A 48 -4.23 2.09 2.80
CA VAL A 48 -4.60 1.36 4.02
C VAL A 48 -4.16 2.18 5.23
N HIS A 49 -5.09 2.47 6.13
CA HIS A 49 -4.79 3.04 7.43
C HIS A 49 -4.51 1.91 8.42
N VAL A 50 -3.32 1.93 9.00
CA VAL A 50 -2.90 0.97 10.02
C VAL A 50 -2.78 1.75 11.33
N GLU A 51 -3.65 1.46 12.29
CA GLU A 51 -3.41 1.85 13.68
C GLU A 51 -2.17 1.10 14.15
N ASP A 52 -1.24 1.81 14.80
CA ASP A 52 -0.01 1.24 15.37
C ASP A 52 -0.37 0.36 16.58
N ARG A 53 -1.06 -0.75 16.29
CA ARG A 53 -1.19 -1.88 17.20
C ARG A 53 0.01 -2.77 16.90
N PRO A 54 0.69 -3.31 17.91
CA PRO A 54 1.80 -4.23 17.68
C PRO A 54 1.23 -5.51 17.07
N THR A 55 1.18 -5.59 15.74
CA THR A 55 0.74 -6.81 15.04
C THR A 55 1.92 -7.72 14.85
N GLU A 56 2.06 -8.64 15.80
CA GLU A 56 2.63 -9.96 15.59
C GLU A 56 1.94 -10.62 14.38
N THR A 57 2.76 -11.17 13.47
CA THR A 57 2.41 -12.15 12.42
C THR A 57 1.45 -11.70 11.31
N THR A 58 1.99 -11.52 10.09
CA THR A 58 1.56 -12.31 8.92
C THR A 58 2.67 -12.29 7.86
N ALA A 59 3.65 -13.17 8.02
CA ALA A 59 4.40 -13.71 6.90
C ALA A 59 3.45 -14.59 6.05
N LYS A 60 2.63 -13.99 5.19
CA LYS A 60 2.00 -14.70 4.05
C LYS A 60 2.81 -14.45 2.78
N GLN A 61 4.11 -14.76 2.87
CA GLN A 61 4.90 -15.19 1.73
C GLN A 61 5.46 -16.56 2.06
N ALA A 62 4.61 -17.58 1.97
CA ALA A 62 5.07 -18.94 1.79
C ALA A 62 4.10 -19.60 0.81
N LYS A 63 4.66 -19.93 -0.35
CA LYS A 63 4.07 -20.76 -1.41
C LYS A 63 3.24 -21.89 -0.80
N ALA A 64 1.98 -21.98 -1.18
CA ALA A 64 1.23 -23.23 -1.20
C ALA A 64 0.24 -23.18 -2.38
N LEU A 65 0.78 -22.94 -3.57
CA LEU A 65 0.19 -23.44 -4.80
C LEU A 65 1.13 -24.54 -5.28
N GLU A 66 0.82 -25.78 -4.94
CA GLU A 66 1.08 -26.98 -5.75
C GLU A 66 0.22 -28.13 -5.21
N THR A 67 -1.06 -28.03 -5.58
CA THR A 67 -1.92 -29.07 -6.17
C THR A 67 -1.48 -30.54 -6.10
N LYS A 68 -2.37 -31.36 -5.50
CA LYS A 68 -2.76 -32.76 -5.83
C LYS A 68 -1.74 -33.68 -6.55
N ALA A 69 -1.46 -34.83 -5.93
CA ALA A 69 -1.99 -36.16 -6.30
C ALA A 69 -1.40 -37.23 -5.36
#